data_AF-A0A256BBG6-F1
#
_entry.id   AF-A0A256BBG6-F1
#
_cell.length_a   1.000
_cell.length_b   1.000
_cell.length_c   1.000
_cell.angle_alpha   90.00
_cell.angle_beta   90.00
_cell.angle_gamma   90.00
#
_symmetry.space_group_name_H-M   'P 1'
#
loop_
_entity.id
_entity.type
_entity.pdbx_description
1 polymer ?
#
loop_
_entity_poly.entity_id
_entity_poly.type
_entity_poly.pdbx_seq_one_letter_code
_entity_poly.pdbx_strand_id
1 'polypeptide(L)'
;MTIAPLNWTELESLTDFHIDTVNGSTNSQARLRLFGHTEADVRVTLYRDNHAWCPYCQKIWLWLEEKQIPYRIEKVTMFCYGEKESWYKRIVPSGMLPAIALDGKIITESDDILIALEKVFGSLSHSMLDAQVIPIRRLERTLFRAWCEWLCRPVSSAAQEQRHRQQFIEVIQKVEAVLGSTPSPYFLEDFGTADVIFTPYVERMNASLYYYKGYSLREDNPRMSAWFDAMESRLTYRGTQSDFHTHAHDLPPQMGGCYENGEPQMLINKERVDHGSWFGLPDVTYAEPENSRQEALQKVIKHRANIIKVNPEDHKLFDEALRCALTNMMTGEDCAPPPNSDIALRYLRDRISVPRDMSIYAAKRLRESLEKTAALAGDRQSPPIPVRHRRDQDPANFTSL
;
A
#
# COMPACT_ATOMS: atom_id res chain seq x y z
N MET A 1 33.98 11.86 5.27
CA MET A 1 34.06 12.11 6.72
C MET A 1 32.71 11.73 7.28
N THR A 2 32.65 10.99 8.39
CA THR A 2 31.39 10.60 9.03
C THR A 2 31.15 11.44 10.28
N ILE A 3 29.90 11.75 10.58
CA ILE A 3 29.50 12.48 11.79
C ILE A 3 29.01 11.50 12.88
N ALA A 4 28.98 11.97 14.13
CA ALA A 4 28.34 11.24 15.22
C ALA A 4 26.81 11.23 15.02
N PRO A 5 26.11 10.15 15.44
CA PRO A 5 24.66 10.12 15.34
C PRO A 5 24.02 11.12 16.30
N LEU A 6 23.03 11.85 15.80
CA LEU A 6 22.17 12.66 16.65
C LEU A 6 21.50 11.78 17.72
N ASN A 7 21.29 12.34 18.89
CA ASN A 7 20.49 11.70 19.93
C ASN A 7 18.98 11.83 19.63
N TRP A 8 18.15 11.10 20.36
CA TRP A 8 16.70 11.11 20.12
C TRP A 8 16.05 12.48 20.30
N THR A 9 16.53 13.30 21.23
CA THR A 9 16.01 14.67 21.47
C THR A 9 16.37 15.61 20.33
N GLU A 10 17.59 15.51 19.79
CA GLU A 10 18.00 16.25 18.60
C GLU A 10 17.17 15.84 17.38
N LEU A 11 16.97 14.54 17.16
CA LEU A 11 16.11 14.03 16.08
C LEU A 11 14.65 14.48 16.23
N GLU A 12 14.10 14.45 17.44
CA GLU A 12 12.75 14.97 17.73
C GLU A 12 12.60 16.46 17.36
N SER A 13 13.66 17.26 17.51
CA SER A 13 13.63 18.67 17.16
C SER A 13 13.62 18.97 15.64
N LEU A 14 13.87 17.95 14.80
CA LEU A 14 13.94 18.09 13.34
C LEU A 14 12.62 17.80 12.61
N THR A 15 11.54 17.53 13.34
CA THR A 15 10.21 17.31 12.75
C THR A 15 9.11 17.90 13.60
N ASP A 16 8.22 18.64 12.93
CA ASP A 16 6.93 19.12 13.45
C ASP A 16 5.76 18.44 12.72
N PHE A 17 6.05 17.38 11.97
CA PHE A 17 5.07 16.71 11.13
C PHE A 17 3.90 16.19 11.97
N HIS A 18 2.71 16.61 11.60
CA HIS A 18 1.47 16.14 12.20
C HIS A 18 0.44 15.95 11.10
N ILE A 19 -0.49 15.01 11.33
CA ILE A 19 -1.60 14.76 10.43
C ILE A 19 -2.90 14.95 11.20
N ASP A 20 -3.84 15.69 10.60
CA ASP A 20 -5.21 15.70 11.08
C ASP A 20 -5.89 14.42 10.60
N THR A 21 -6.00 13.46 11.52
CA THR A 21 -6.60 12.16 11.22
C THR A 21 -8.13 12.23 11.05
N VAL A 22 -8.78 13.32 11.46
CA VAL A 22 -10.24 13.47 11.51
C VAL A 22 -10.77 14.28 10.34
N ASN A 23 -10.18 15.44 10.04
CA ASN A 23 -10.65 16.32 8.96
C ASN A 23 -9.60 16.59 7.88
N GLY A 24 -8.34 16.20 8.09
CA GLY A 24 -7.27 16.39 7.12
C GLY A 24 -7.33 15.41 5.96
N SER A 25 -6.27 15.35 5.15
CA SER A 25 -6.15 14.42 4.04
C SER A 25 -6.34 12.96 4.45
N THR A 26 -6.83 12.14 3.52
CA THR A 26 -6.98 10.69 3.68
C THR A 26 -5.68 10.05 4.16
N ASN A 27 -5.76 9.19 5.18
CA ASN A 27 -4.59 8.53 5.74
C ASN A 27 -4.96 7.22 6.44
N SER A 28 -4.05 6.26 6.44
CA SER A 28 -4.28 4.92 7.01
C SER A 28 -4.46 4.92 8.53
N GLN A 29 -4.09 6.00 9.24
CA GLN A 29 -4.04 6.09 10.69
C GLN A 29 -5.39 6.45 11.31
N ALA A 30 -6.34 6.96 10.51
CA ALA A 30 -7.63 7.41 10.99
C ALA A 30 -8.46 6.29 11.66
N ARG A 31 -9.19 6.70 12.71
CA ARG A 31 -10.25 5.92 13.40
C ARG A 31 -11.62 6.59 13.30
N LEU A 32 -11.64 7.86 12.90
CA LEU A 32 -12.81 8.70 12.72
C LEU A 32 -12.49 9.68 11.60
N ARG A 33 -13.44 9.91 10.70
CA ARG A 33 -13.35 10.89 9.61
C ARG A 33 -14.63 11.70 9.62
N LEU A 34 -14.51 13.01 9.75
CA LEU A 34 -15.67 13.91 9.89
C LEU A 34 -15.80 14.90 8.74
N PHE A 35 -14.72 15.29 8.07
CA PHE A 35 -14.77 16.25 6.97
C PHE A 35 -15.47 17.58 7.34
N GLY A 36 -15.33 18.02 8.59
CA GLY A 36 -15.98 19.22 9.13
C GLY A 36 -17.39 19.01 9.69
N HIS A 37 -17.96 17.80 9.58
CA HIS A 37 -19.21 17.42 10.23
C HIS A 37 -19.02 17.07 11.71
N THR A 38 -20.12 16.74 12.39
CA THR A 38 -20.10 16.33 13.80
C THR A 38 -20.16 14.81 13.93
N GLU A 39 -19.75 14.28 15.09
CA GLU A 39 -19.89 12.84 15.36
C GLU A 39 -21.35 12.34 15.35
N ALA A 40 -22.33 13.24 15.53
CA ALA A 40 -23.75 12.91 15.43
C ALA A 40 -24.20 12.61 13.99
N ASP A 41 -23.45 13.09 12.99
CA ASP A 41 -23.72 12.85 11.57
C ASP A 41 -23.18 11.48 11.10
N VAL A 42 -22.40 10.79 11.95
CA VAL A 42 -21.78 9.51 11.61
C VAL A 42 -22.83 8.39 11.58
N ARG A 43 -23.06 7.87 10.38
CA ARG A 43 -23.97 6.73 10.13
C ARG A 43 -23.26 5.44 9.72
N VAL A 44 -21.98 5.55 9.38
CA VAL A 44 -21.17 4.45 8.84
C VAL A 44 -20.02 4.13 9.79
N THR A 45 -19.84 2.84 10.08
CA THR A 45 -18.57 2.31 10.61
C THR A 45 -18.00 1.34 9.59
N LEU A 46 -16.80 1.61 9.07
CA LEU A 46 -16.05 0.73 8.19
C LEU A 46 -15.16 -0.20 9.02
N TYR A 47 -15.36 -1.51 8.89
CA TYR A 47 -14.44 -2.51 9.38
C TYR A 47 -13.44 -2.83 8.26
N ARG A 48 -12.18 -2.45 8.46
CA ARG A 48 -11.10 -2.65 7.48
C ARG A 48 -9.82 -3.15 8.13
N ASP A 49 -8.88 -3.57 7.29
CA ASP A 49 -7.64 -4.14 7.79
C ASP A 49 -6.67 -3.08 8.36
N ASN A 50 -5.80 -3.52 9.28
CA ASN A 50 -4.81 -2.67 9.95
C ASN A 50 -3.77 -2.05 9.00
N HIS A 51 -3.45 -2.74 7.91
CA HIS A 51 -2.29 -2.46 7.05
C HIS A 51 -2.62 -1.73 5.75
N ALA A 52 -3.92 -1.61 5.42
CA ALA A 52 -4.40 -1.21 4.09
C ALA A 52 -4.06 -2.21 2.97
N TRP A 53 -3.87 -3.48 3.32
CA TRP A 53 -3.53 -4.55 2.37
C TRP A 53 -4.75 -5.19 1.72
N CYS A 54 -5.95 -5.04 2.28
CA CYS A 54 -7.15 -5.63 1.69
C CYS A 54 -7.64 -4.80 0.49
N PRO A 55 -7.62 -5.33 -0.75
CA PRO A 55 -8.05 -4.59 -1.94
C PRO A 55 -9.53 -4.19 -1.84
N TYR A 56 -10.35 -5.07 -1.28
CA TYR A 56 -11.78 -4.82 -1.11
C TYR A 56 -12.05 -3.72 -0.08
N CYS A 57 -11.24 -3.59 0.97
CA CYS A 57 -11.34 -2.48 1.91
C CYS A 57 -10.94 -1.16 1.26
N GLN A 58 -9.88 -1.15 0.45
CA GLN A 58 -9.40 0.04 -0.25
C GLN A 58 -10.50 0.65 -1.14
N LYS A 59 -11.27 -0.18 -1.85
CA LYS A 59 -12.41 0.27 -2.67
C LYS A 59 -13.44 1.06 -1.85
N ILE A 60 -13.88 0.51 -0.71
CA ILE A 60 -14.89 1.17 0.14
C ILE A 60 -14.32 2.42 0.80
N TRP A 61 -13.06 2.33 1.24
CA TRP A 61 -12.35 3.44 1.85
C TRP A 61 -12.22 4.63 0.90
N LEU A 62 -11.76 4.40 -0.33
CA LEU A 62 -11.65 5.43 -1.35
C LEU A 62 -13.01 6.07 -1.66
N TRP A 63 -14.06 5.25 -1.81
CA TRP A 63 -15.41 5.76 -2.07
C TRP A 63 -15.93 6.69 -0.96
N LEU A 64 -15.76 6.30 0.31
CA LEU A 64 -16.20 7.10 1.46
C LEU A 64 -15.44 8.43 1.56
N GLU A 65 -14.14 8.41 1.30
CA GLU A 65 -13.27 9.60 1.34
C GLU A 65 -13.58 10.56 0.19
N GLU A 66 -13.80 10.07 -1.02
CA GLU A 66 -14.20 10.87 -2.19
C GLU A 66 -15.55 11.55 -2.01
N LYS A 67 -16.49 10.83 -1.37
CA LYS A 67 -17.81 11.37 -1.03
C LYS A 67 -17.81 12.23 0.25
N GLN A 68 -16.69 12.27 0.98
CA GLN A 68 -16.54 12.96 2.26
C GLN A 68 -17.65 12.60 3.26
N ILE A 69 -18.06 11.34 3.31
CA ILE A 69 -19.11 10.86 4.22
C ILE A 69 -18.52 10.68 5.62
N PRO A 70 -19.05 11.29 6.68
CA PRO A 70 -18.56 11.07 8.04
C PRO A 70 -18.68 9.60 8.46
N TYR A 71 -17.57 8.99 8.90
CA TYR A 71 -17.52 7.58 9.24
C TYR A 71 -16.49 7.24 10.32
N ARG A 72 -16.74 6.15 11.05
CA ARG A 72 -15.76 5.52 11.95
C ARG A 72 -15.02 4.40 11.26
N ILE A 73 -13.82 4.10 11.76
CA ILE A 73 -13.00 2.99 11.29
C ILE A 73 -12.67 2.08 12.46
N GLU A 74 -13.11 0.84 12.34
CA GLU A 74 -12.66 -0.25 13.20
C GLU A 74 -11.64 -1.09 12.44
N LYS A 75 -10.42 -1.18 13.00
CA LYS A 75 -9.33 -1.94 12.39
C LYS A 75 -9.31 -3.37 12.87
N VAL A 76 -9.24 -4.30 11.92
CA VAL A 76 -9.34 -5.75 12.13
C VAL A 76 -8.13 -6.44 11.51
N THR A 77 -7.53 -7.37 12.22
CA THR A 77 -6.35 -8.10 11.78
C THR A 77 -6.70 -9.09 10.67
N MET A 78 -5.92 -9.17 9.58
CA MET A 78 -6.10 -10.19 8.54
C MET A 78 -5.38 -11.48 8.90
N PHE A 79 -5.89 -12.60 8.39
CA PHE A 79 -5.33 -13.93 8.64
C PHE A 79 -3.87 -14.09 8.19
N CYS A 80 -3.44 -13.34 7.18
CA CYS A 80 -2.07 -13.43 6.70
C CYS A 80 -1.06 -12.86 7.69
N TYR A 81 -1.39 -11.88 8.54
CA TYR A 81 -0.43 -11.21 9.43
C TYR A 81 -0.72 -11.31 10.92
N GLY A 82 -1.82 -11.95 11.35
CA GLY A 82 -2.08 -12.15 12.78
C GLY A 82 -3.37 -12.90 13.06
N GLU A 83 -3.80 -12.86 14.32
CA GLU A 83 -5.02 -13.51 14.78
C GLU A 83 -6.24 -12.59 14.63
N LYS A 84 -7.31 -13.14 14.05
CA LYS A 84 -8.56 -12.41 13.87
C LYS A 84 -9.24 -12.17 15.21
N GLU A 85 -9.65 -10.93 15.46
CA GLU A 85 -10.26 -10.53 16.72
C GLU A 85 -11.59 -11.26 16.96
N SER A 86 -11.75 -11.85 18.15
CA SER A 86 -12.96 -12.62 18.48
C SER A 86 -14.23 -11.75 18.50
N TRP A 87 -14.09 -10.46 18.83
CA TRP A 87 -15.22 -9.52 18.78
C TRP A 87 -15.73 -9.31 17.36
N TYR A 88 -14.82 -9.23 16.39
CA TYR A 88 -15.21 -9.05 14.99
C TYR A 88 -15.94 -10.29 14.46
N LYS A 89 -15.45 -11.49 14.82
CA LYS A 89 -16.11 -12.75 14.44
C LYS A 89 -17.53 -12.91 15.03
N ARG A 90 -17.87 -12.20 16.11
CA ARG A 90 -19.25 -12.17 16.62
C ARG A 90 -20.18 -11.33 15.75
N ILE A 91 -19.64 -10.31 15.07
CA ILE A 91 -20.37 -9.40 14.19
C ILE A 91 -20.41 -9.96 12.76
N VAL A 92 -19.27 -10.46 12.28
CA VAL A 92 -19.08 -11.05 10.95
C VAL A 92 -18.49 -12.46 11.12
N PRO A 93 -19.32 -13.52 11.22
CA PRO A 93 -18.87 -14.89 11.52
C PRO A 93 -17.79 -15.45 10.58
N SER A 94 -17.80 -15.04 9.31
CA SER A 94 -16.77 -15.44 8.33
C SER A 94 -15.39 -14.85 8.63
N GLY A 95 -15.31 -13.76 9.41
CA GLY A 95 -14.08 -13.00 9.64
C GLY A 95 -13.55 -12.26 8.41
N MET A 96 -14.30 -12.25 7.31
CA MET A 96 -13.93 -11.59 6.06
C MET A 96 -14.08 -10.08 6.15
N LEU A 97 -13.28 -9.36 5.36
CA LEU A 97 -13.28 -7.90 5.24
C LEU A 97 -13.48 -7.52 3.77
N PRO A 98 -14.01 -6.32 3.46
CA PRO A 98 -14.58 -5.35 4.39
C PRO A 98 -15.95 -5.78 4.92
N ALA A 99 -16.37 -5.12 5.99
CA ALA A 99 -17.77 -5.00 6.37
C ALA A 99 -18.07 -3.55 6.74
N ILE A 100 -19.34 -3.14 6.69
CA ILE A 100 -19.76 -1.87 7.26
C ILE A 100 -20.92 -2.09 8.24
N ALA A 101 -21.03 -1.23 9.25
CA ALA A 101 -22.29 -0.96 9.93
C ALA A 101 -22.87 0.34 9.34
N LEU A 102 -24.04 0.26 8.72
CA LEU A 102 -24.79 1.41 8.23
C LEU A 102 -26.09 1.52 9.04
N ASP A 103 -26.21 2.57 9.84
CA ASP A 103 -27.32 2.75 10.80
C ASP A 103 -27.53 1.51 11.70
N GLY A 104 -26.43 0.93 12.17
CA GLY A 104 -26.42 -0.27 13.02
C GLY A 104 -26.63 -1.60 12.26
N LYS A 105 -26.96 -1.57 10.97
CA LYS A 105 -27.09 -2.79 10.15
C LYS A 105 -25.74 -3.20 9.55
N ILE A 106 -25.33 -4.44 9.80
CA ILE A 106 -24.12 -5.01 9.21
C ILE A 106 -24.36 -5.39 7.75
N ILE A 107 -23.45 -4.97 6.87
CA ILE A 107 -23.42 -5.30 5.45
C ILE A 107 -22.01 -5.80 5.11
N THR A 108 -21.96 -6.95 4.46
CA THR A 108 -20.74 -7.60 3.96
C THR A 108 -20.77 -7.62 2.43
N GLU A 109 -19.72 -8.13 1.80
CA GLU A 109 -19.51 -8.13 0.34
C GLU A 109 -19.30 -6.73 -0.23
N SER A 110 -18.13 -6.50 -0.84
CA SER A 110 -17.73 -5.14 -1.22
C SER A 110 -18.63 -4.48 -2.28
N ASP A 111 -19.29 -5.25 -3.14
CA ASP A 111 -20.23 -4.69 -4.13
C ASP A 111 -21.59 -4.33 -3.50
N ASP A 112 -22.10 -5.18 -2.60
CA ASP A 112 -23.34 -4.92 -1.86
C ASP A 112 -23.19 -3.72 -0.91
N ILE A 113 -22.01 -3.58 -0.29
CA ILE A 113 -21.64 -2.42 0.51
C ILE A 113 -21.74 -1.13 -0.32
N LEU A 114 -21.12 -1.08 -1.50
CA LEU A 114 -21.18 0.11 -2.37
C LEU A 114 -22.62 0.40 -2.80
N ILE A 115 -23.38 -0.60 -3.26
CA ILE A 115 -24.79 -0.42 -3.66
C ILE A 115 -25.63 0.14 -2.50
N ALA A 116 -25.41 -0.34 -1.27
CA ALA A 116 -26.10 0.16 -0.09
C ALA A 116 -25.71 1.60 0.25
N LEU A 117 -24.43 1.94 0.16
CA LEU A 117 -23.93 3.30 0.38
C LEU A 117 -24.46 4.27 -0.68
N GLU A 118 -24.43 3.90 -1.97
CA GLU A 118 -24.98 4.70 -3.07
C GLU A 118 -26.48 4.99 -2.88
N LYS A 119 -27.24 4.01 -2.38
CA LYS A 119 -28.67 4.19 -2.11
C LYS A 119 -28.93 5.27 -1.04
N VAL A 120 -28.02 5.45 -0.08
CA VAL A 120 -28.19 6.39 1.03
C VAL A 120 -27.55 7.75 0.75
N PHE A 121 -26.37 7.77 0.12
CA PHE A 121 -25.55 8.98 -0.04
C PHE A 121 -25.36 9.42 -1.51
N GLY A 122 -26.01 8.73 -2.45
CA GLY A 122 -25.87 8.95 -3.88
C GLY A 122 -24.59 8.33 -4.45
N SER A 123 -24.56 8.12 -5.77
CA SER A 123 -23.41 7.58 -6.49
C SER A 123 -22.22 8.54 -6.52
N LEU A 124 -21.06 7.98 -6.89
CA LEU A 124 -19.87 8.73 -7.27
C LEU A 124 -19.83 8.80 -8.80
N SER A 125 -20.30 9.92 -9.35
CA SER A 125 -20.68 10.05 -10.77
C SER A 125 -21.79 9.05 -11.13
N HIS A 126 -21.45 7.86 -11.62
CA HIS A 126 -22.41 6.82 -12.01
C HIS A 126 -22.59 5.75 -10.93
N SER A 127 -23.77 5.11 -10.88
CA SER A 127 -24.04 4.02 -9.94
C SER A 127 -23.33 2.71 -10.33
N MET A 128 -23.04 1.86 -9.35
CA MET A 128 -22.67 0.45 -9.53
C MET A 128 -23.60 -0.30 -10.50
N LEU A 129 -24.87 0.10 -10.58
CA LEU A 129 -25.92 -0.53 -11.41
C LEU A 129 -26.16 0.19 -12.74
N ASP A 130 -25.39 1.23 -13.04
CA ASP A 130 -25.51 1.97 -14.29
C ASP A 130 -25.16 1.10 -15.50
N ALA A 131 -25.92 1.26 -16.59
CA ALA A 131 -25.73 0.49 -17.82
C ALA A 131 -24.34 0.67 -18.44
N GLN A 132 -23.69 1.81 -18.23
CA GLN A 132 -22.33 2.11 -18.68
C GLN A 132 -21.27 1.49 -17.75
N VAL A 133 -21.54 1.42 -16.43
CA VAL A 133 -20.60 0.91 -15.43
C VAL A 133 -20.57 -0.63 -15.41
N ILE A 134 -21.70 -1.30 -15.61
CA ILE A 134 -21.80 -2.77 -15.61
C ILE A 134 -20.79 -3.46 -16.56
N PRO A 135 -20.66 -3.09 -17.85
CA PRO A 135 -19.68 -3.73 -18.74
C PRO A 135 -18.23 -3.46 -18.30
N ILE A 136 -17.95 -2.27 -17.78
CA ILE A 136 -16.62 -1.88 -17.27
C ILE A 136 -16.24 -2.74 -16.06
N ARG A 137 -17.17 -2.96 -15.12
CA ARG A 137 -16.99 -3.89 -13.99
C ARG A 137 -16.73 -5.34 -14.42
N ARG A 138 -17.41 -5.81 -15.47
CA ARG A 138 -17.16 -7.16 -16.02
C ARG A 138 -15.75 -7.26 -16.63
N LEU A 139 -15.29 -6.19 -17.28
CA LEU A 139 -13.94 -6.10 -17.81
C LEU A 139 -12.90 -6.14 -16.68
N GLU A 140 -13.13 -5.42 -15.58
CA GLU A 140 -12.26 -5.47 -14.39
C GLU A 140 -12.09 -6.89 -13.85
N ARG A 141 -13.20 -7.65 -13.71
CA ARG A 141 -13.15 -9.06 -13.32
C ARG A 141 -12.42 -9.94 -14.34
N THR A 142 -12.49 -9.60 -15.61
CA THR A 142 -11.76 -10.31 -16.68
C THR A 142 -10.27 -10.03 -16.59
N LEU A 143 -9.88 -8.78 -16.36
CA LEU A 143 -8.49 -8.37 -16.12
C LEU A 143 -7.92 -9.08 -14.88
N PHE A 144 -8.66 -9.07 -13.77
CA PHE A 144 -8.28 -9.78 -12.54
C PHE A 144 -8.01 -11.26 -12.79
N ARG A 145 -8.85 -11.95 -13.58
CA ARG A 145 -8.65 -13.38 -13.91
C ARG A 145 -7.41 -13.60 -14.76
N ALA A 146 -7.19 -12.78 -15.78
CA ALA A 146 -6.01 -12.88 -16.64
C ALA A 146 -4.71 -12.63 -15.85
N TRP A 147 -4.72 -11.65 -14.95
CA TRP A 147 -3.63 -11.39 -14.02
C TRP A 147 -3.36 -12.57 -13.09
N CYS A 148 -4.40 -13.14 -12.46
CA CYS A 148 -4.24 -14.31 -11.59
C CYS A 148 -3.70 -15.53 -12.34
N GLU A 149 -4.12 -15.74 -13.59
CA GLU A 149 -3.63 -16.86 -14.40
C GLU A 149 -2.14 -16.69 -14.73
N TRP A 150 -1.69 -15.45 -14.96
CA TRP A 150 -0.28 -15.18 -15.25
C TRP A 150 0.60 -15.17 -13.99
N LEU A 151 0.13 -14.56 -12.90
CA LEU A 151 0.93 -14.33 -11.69
C LEU A 151 0.81 -15.45 -10.65
N CYS A 152 -0.40 -15.95 -10.40
CA CYS A 152 -0.72 -16.75 -9.22
C CYS A 152 -0.82 -18.26 -9.52
N ARG A 153 -0.44 -18.68 -10.73
CA ARG A 153 -0.37 -20.09 -11.14
C ARG A 153 1.07 -20.45 -11.49
N PRO A 154 1.60 -21.58 -10.98
CA PRO A 154 2.88 -22.07 -11.45
C PRO A 154 2.74 -22.51 -12.90
N VAL A 155 3.72 -22.15 -13.73
CA VAL A 155 3.79 -22.57 -15.13
C VAL A 155 4.77 -23.74 -15.29
N SER A 156 4.46 -24.67 -16.19
CA SER A 156 5.30 -25.85 -16.44
C SER A 156 6.19 -25.72 -17.68
N SER A 157 6.07 -24.62 -18.43
CA SER A 157 6.85 -24.38 -19.66
C SER A 157 6.88 -22.91 -20.07
N ALA A 158 7.92 -22.49 -20.80
CA ALA A 158 8.01 -21.15 -21.38
C ALA A 158 6.86 -20.82 -22.34
N ALA A 159 6.35 -21.81 -23.08
CA ALA A 159 5.20 -21.63 -23.96
C ALA A 159 3.90 -21.31 -23.18
N GLN A 160 3.75 -21.86 -21.97
CA GLN A 160 2.62 -21.53 -21.10
C GLN A 160 2.76 -20.12 -20.54
N GLU A 161 3.95 -19.74 -20.06
CA GLU A 161 4.25 -18.38 -19.59
C GLU A 161 3.92 -17.34 -20.67
N GLN A 162 4.40 -17.55 -21.90
CA GLN A 162 4.14 -16.65 -23.01
C GLN A 162 2.64 -16.55 -23.35
N ARG A 163 1.89 -17.66 -23.24
CA ARG A 163 0.44 -17.67 -23.47
C ARG A 163 -0.29 -16.86 -22.41
N HIS A 164 0.04 -17.03 -21.13
CA HIS A 164 -0.61 -16.28 -20.05
C HIS A 164 -0.28 -14.78 -20.14
N ARG A 165 0.98 -14.44 -20.47
CA ARG A 165 1.40 -13.07 -20.79
C ARG A 165 0.57 -12.49 -21.93
N GLN A 166 0.43 -13.21 -23.04
CA GLN A 166 -0.35 -12.75 -24.20
C GLN A 166 -1.84 -12.55 -23.86
N GLN A 167 -2.44 -13.47 -23.08
CA GLN A 167 -3.82 -13.33 -22.61
C GLN A 167 -4.01 -12.09 -21.74
N PHE A 168 -3.06 -11.79 -20.85
CA PHE A 168 -3.08 -10.56 -20.07
C PHE A 168 -2.99 -9.32 -20.98
N ILE A 169 -2.06 -9.31 -21.94
CA ILE A 169 -1.87 -8.21 -22.89
C ILE A 169 -3.15 -7.96 -23.72
N GLU A 170 -3.83 -9.01 -24.18
CA GLU A 170 -5.09 -8.86 -24.91
C GLU A 170 -6.22 -8.26 -24.06
N VAL A 171 -6.23 -8.55 -22.75
CA VAL A 171 -7.24 -7.99 -21.84
C VAL A 171 -6.91 -6.55 -21.47
N ILE A 172 -5.65 -6.21 -21.20
CA ILE A 172 -5.27 -4.82 -20.91
C ILE A 172 -5.48 -3.92 -22.14
N GLN A 173 -5.30 -4.42 -23.36
CA GLN A 173 -5.67 -3.68 -24.59
C GLN A 173 -7.15 -3.33 -24.66
N LYS A 174 -8.05 -4.18 -24.13
CA LYS A 174 -9.47 -3.86 -24.02
C LYS A 174 -9.72 -2.78 -22.97
N VAL A 175 -8.95 -2.77 -21.89
CA VAL A 175 -8.99 -1.72 -20.86
C VAL A 175 -8.49 -0.39 -21.43
N GLU A 176 -7.38 -0.38 -22.16
CA GLU A 176 -6.85 0.78 -22.90
C GLU A 176 -7.90 1.35 -23.87
N ALA A 177 -8.64 0.48 -24.58
CA ALA A 177 -9.69 0.91 -25.49
C ALA A 177 -10.87 1.58 -24.76
N VAL A 178 -11.24 1.10 -23.57
CA VAL A 178 -12.28 1.74 -22.75
C VAL A 178 -11.78 3.08 -22.20
N LEU A 179 -10.57 3.15 -21.65
CA LEU A 179 -9.95 4.42 -21.20
C LEU A 179 -9.78 5.42 -22.35
N GLY A 180 -9.60 4.93 -23.58
CA GLY A 180 -9.52 5.76 -24.78
C GLY A 180 -10.87 6.14 -25.41
N SER A 181 -11.99 5.72 -24.83
CA SER A 181 -13.33 5.96 -25.39
C SER A 181 -13.82 7.41 -25.19
N THR A 182 -13.25 8.13 -24.22
CA THR A 182 -13.51 9.55 -23.97
C THR A 182 -12.19 10.34 -23.98
N PRO A 183 -12.23 11.68 -24.03
CA PRO A 183 -11.04 12.52 -23.81
C PRO A 183 -10.51 12.49 -22.36
N SER A 184 -11.32 12.01 -21.41
CA SER A 184 -10.96 11.92 -19.99
C SER A 184 -9.90 10.84 -19.77
N PRO A 185 -9.00 11.00 -18.77
CA PRO A 185 -8.11 9.91 -18.37
C PRO A 185 -8.82 8.82 -17.54
N TYR A 186 -10.07 9.04 -17.13
CA TYR A 186 -10.87 8.10 -16.36
C TYR A 186 -11.66 7.14 -17.27
N PHE A 187 -12.25 6.09 -16.69
CA PHE A 187 -13.04 5.10 -17.45
C PHE A 187 -14.29 5.68 -18.13
N LEU A 188 -14.80 6.80 -17.62
CA LEU A 188 -15.92 7.57 -18.15
C LEU A 188 -15.51 9.06 -18.19
N GLU A 189 -16.45 9.96 -18.47
CA GLU A 189 -16.18 11.39 -18.63
C GLU A 189 -15.56 12.02 -17.38
N ASP A 190 -16.00 11.58 -16.20
CA ASP A 190 -15.51 12.02 -14.90
C ASP A 190 -15.04 10.83 -14.06
N PHE A 191 -14.16 11.10 -13.09
CA PHE A 191 -13.82 10.13 -12.04
C PHE A 191 -15.08 9.62 -11.36
N GLY A 192 -15.17 8.30 -11.18
CA GLY A 192 -16.36 7.70 -10.61
C GLY A 192 -16.18 6.31 -10.04
N THR A 193 -17.34 5.69 -9.79
CA THR A 193 -17.44 4.31 -9.29
C THR A 193 -16.61 3.30 -10.11
N ALA A 194 -16.50 3.48 -11.44
CA ALA A 194 -15.67 2.62 -12.28
C ALA A 194 -14.18 2.67 -11.89
N ASP A 195 -13.61 3.85 -11.73
CA ASP A 195 -12.21 4.03 -11.33
C ASP A 195 -11.95 3.47 -9.93
N VAL A 196 -12.87 3.73 -8.99
CA VAL A 196 -12.80 3.19 -7.62
C VAL A 196 -12.76 1.66 -7.60
N ILE A 197 -13.50 0.98 -8.49
CA ILE A 197 -13.52 -0.49 -8.60
C ILE A 197 -12.21 -1.04 -9.16
N PHE A 198 -11.64 -0.40 -10.17
CA PHE A 198 -10.38 -0.85 -10.79
C PHE A 198 -9.18 -0.63 -9.87
N THR A 199 -9.18 0.46 -9.10
CA THR A 199 -8.03 0.93 -8.32
C THR A 199 -7.29 -0.18 -7.55
N PRO A 200 -7.95 -0.97 -6.69
CA PRO A 200 -7.21 -1.86 -5.79
C PRO A 200 -6.42 -2.95 -6.50
N TYR A 201 -6.98 -3.53 -7.57
CA TYR A 201 -6.33 -4.60 -8.30
C TYR A 201 -5.35 -4.08 -9.34
N VAL A 202 -5.63 -2.95 -9.98
CA VAL A 202 -4.69 -2.30 -10.90
C VAL A 202 -3.41 -1.86 -10.18
N GLU A 203 -3.52 -1.33 -8.95
CA GLU A 203 -2.36 -0.97 -8.13
C GLU A 203 -1.51 -2.20 -7.77
N ARG A 204 -2.15 -3.30 -7.36
CA ARG A 204 -1.47 -4.58 -7.08
C ARG A 204 -0.87 -5.22 -8.33
N MET A 205 -1.54 -5.11 -9.48
CA MET A 205 -1.00 -5.56 -10.77
C MET A 205 0.25 -4.78 -11.14
N ASN A 206 0.25 -3.45 -10.97
CA ASN A 206 1.39 -2.61 -11.28
C ASN A 206 2.64 -3.05 -10.50
N ALA A 207 2.50 -3.25 -9.18
CA ALA A 207 3.59 -3.73 -8.33
C ALA A 207 4.02 -5.16 -8.65
N SER A 208 3.07 -6.09 -8.67
CA SER A 208 3.37 -7.52 -8.77
C SER A 208 3.85 -7.95 -10.14
N LEU A 209 3.33 -7.38 -11.23
CA LEU A 209 3.82 -7.70 -12.58
C LEU A 209 5.20 -7.08 -12.81
N TYR A 210 5.46 -5.89 -12.28
CA TYR A 210 6.79 -5.29 -12.34
C TYR A 210 7.81 -6.19 -11.66
N TYR A 211 7.50 -6.64 -10.44
CA TYR A 211 8.36 -7.46 -9.60
C TYR A 211 8.53 -8.91 -10.08
N TYR A 212 7.44 -9.63 -10.32
CA TYR A 212 7.46 -11.07 -10.60
C TYR A 212 7.57 -11.40 -12.10
N LYS A 213 7.24 -10.46 -12.98
CA LYS A 213 7.14 -10.70 -14.43
C LYS A 213 8.01 -9.79 -15.28
N GLY A 214 8.63 -8.75 -14.70
CA GLY A 214 9.42 -7.78 -15.46
C GLY A 214 8.56 -6.91 -16.39
N TYR A 215 7.25 -6.86 -16.18
CA TYR A 215 6.29 -6.14 -17.03
C TYR A 215 5.80 -4.88 -16.33
N SER A 216 5.84 -3.75 -17.02
CA SER A 216 5.51 -2.45 -16.42
C SER A 216 4.15 -1.98 -16.91
N LEU A 217 3.14 -2.12 -16.04
CA LEU A 217 1.77 -1.75 -16.40
C LEU A 217 1.68 -0.27 -16.82
N ARG A 218 2.45 0.60 -16.18
CA ARG A 218 2.48 2.04 -16.45
C ARG A 218 3.27 2.37 -17.72
N GLU A 219 4.44 1.79 -17.92
CA GLU A 219 5.31 2.15 -19.05
C GLU A 219 4.83 1.52 -20.37
N ASP A 220 4.20 0.34 -20.31
CA ASP A 220 3.76 -0.40 -21.51
C ASP A 220 2.36 -0.01 -22.00
N ASN A 221 1.57 0.76 -21.21
CA ASN A 221 0.16 1.08 -21.51
C ASN A 221 -0.13 2.58 -21.30
N PRO A 222 -0.16 3.39 -22.36
CA PRO A 222 -0.21 4.84 -22.24
C PRO A 222 -1.51 5.38 -21.62
N ARG A 223 -2.67 4.75 -21.86
CA ARG A 223 -3.93 5.21 -21.25
C ARG A 223 -4.00 4.84 -19.77
N MET A 224 -3.50 3.68 -19.40
CA MET A 224 -3.33 3.27 -18.01
C MET A 224 -2.34 4.18 -17.29
N SER A 225 -1.25 4.59 -17.94
CA SER A 225 -0.34 5.61 -17.38
C SER A 225 -1.08 6.92 -17.10
N ALA A 226 -1.84 7.42 -18.07
CA ALA A 226 -2.62 8.64 -17.90
C ALA A 226 -3.69 8.50 -16.80
N TRP A 227 -4.29 7.31 -16.67
CA TRP A 227 -5.22 6.99 -15.59
C TRP A 227 -4.51 7.02 -14.23
N PHE A 228 -3.32 6.43 -14.08
CA PHE A 228 -2.53 6.54 -12.86
C PHE A 228 -2.17 7.99 -12.54
N ASP A 229 -1.74 8.79 -13.51
CA ASP A 229 -1.43 10.22 -13.32
C ASP A 229 -2.68 10.99 -12.83
N ALA A 230 -3.85 10.67 -13.38
CA ALA A 230 -5.11 11.26 -12.96
C ALA A 230 -5.50 10.83 -11.53
N MET A 231 -5.38 9.54 -11.20
CA MET A 231 -5.60 9.03 -9.84
C MET A 231 -4.65 9.69 -8.83
N GLU A 232 -3.37 9.83 -9.20
CA GLU A 232 -2.36 10.53 -8.42
C GLU A 232 -2.62 12.02 -8.27
N SER A 233 -3.50 12.65 -9.06
CA SER A 233 -3.94 14.03 -8.78
C SER A 233 -4.88 14.12 -7.56
N ARG A 234 -5.46 12.98 -7.13
CA ARG A 234 -6.45 12.91 -6.05
C ARG A 234 -5.78 12.62 -4.71
N LEU A 235 -5.92 13.54 -3.75
CA LEU A 235 -5.33 13.40 -2.40
C LEU A 235 -5.84 12.16 -1.65
N THR A 236 -7.09 11.79 -1.90
CA THR A 236 -7.75 10.57 -1.42
C THR A 236 -7.00 9.31 -1.85
N TYR A 237 -6.73 9.18 -3.15
CA TYR A 237 -5.96 8.06 -3.70
C TYR A 237 -4.57 8.00 -3.09
N ARG A 238 -3.83 9.13 -3.06
CA ARG A 238 -2.49 9.20 -2.44
C ARG A 238 -2.49 8.72 -0.98
N GLY A 239 -3.56 9.00 -0.23
CA GLY A 239 -3.72 8.56 1.15
C GLY A 239 -3.93 7.05 1.33
N THR A 240 -4.30 6.35 0.25
CA THR A 240 -4.54 4.90 0.21
C THR A 240 -3.50 4.14 -0.62
N GLN A 241 -2.68 4.84 -1.40
CA GLN A 241 -1.70 4.29 -2.32
C GLN A 241 -0.56 3.59 -1.57
N SER A 242 -0.18 2.42 -2.06
CA SER A 242 0.96 1.65 -1.59
C SER A 242 2.15 1.72 -2.56
N ASP A 243 3.31 1.25 -2.11
CA ASP A 243 4.52 1.12 -2.92
C ASP A 243 4.66 -0.29 -3.52
N PHE A 244 5.58 -0.43 -4.48
CA PHE A 244 5.84 -1.74 -5.11
C PHE A 244 6.34 -2.77 -4.11
N HIS A 245 7.20 -2.37 -3.18
CA HIS A 245 7.77 -3.29 -2.20
C HIS A 245 6.69 -3.87 -1.29
N THR A 246 5.78 -3.06 -0.77
CA THR A 246 4.71 -3.54 0.10
C THR A 246 3.80 -4.51 -0.65
N HIS A 247 3.32 -4.15 -1.84
CA HIS A 247 2.40 -5.01 -2.61
C HIS A 247 3.08 -6.29 -3.15
N ALA A 248 4.36 -6.23 -3.54
CA ALA A 248 5.08 -7.43 -3.96
C ALA A 248 5.17 -8.46 -2.82
N HIS A 249 5.32 -7.99 -1.58
CA HIS A 249 5.56 -8.85 -0.42
C HIS A 249 4.33 -9.12 0.45
N ASP A 250 3.23 -8.38 0.31
CA ASP A 250 1.97 -8.66 1.03
C ASP A 250 1.06 -9.63 0.26
N LEU A 251 1.19 -9.68 -1.07
CA LEU A 251 0.27 -10.36 -1.96
C LEU A 251 0.41 -11.90 -1.97
N PRO A 252 1.62 -12.50 -1.90
CA PRO A 252 1.76 -13.95 -1.98
C PRO A 252 0.88 -14.74 -0.99
N PRO A 253 0.83 -14.40 0.33
CA PRO A 253 -0.04 -15.12 1.26
C PRO A 253 -1.54 -14.81 1.08
N GLN A 254 -1.89 -13.72 0.40
CA GLN A 254 -3.28 -13.36 0.10
C GLN A 254 -3.82 -14.10 -1.13
N MET A 255 -2.96 -14.33 -2.13
CA MET A 255 -3.33 -14.93 -3.42
C MET A 255 -3.04 -16.44 -3.51
N GLY A 256 -2.39 -17.01 -2.49
CA GLY A 256 -1.97 -18.41 -2.49
C GLY A 256 -0.65 -18.66 -3.25
N GLY A 257 0.07 -17.60 -3.62
CA GLY A 257 1.35 -17.62 -4.32
C GLY A 257 1.44 -16.58 -5.44
N CYS A 258 2.65 -16.08 -5.66
CA CYS A 258 3.03 -15.26 -6.82
C CYS A 258 4.32 -15.86 -7.41
N TYR A 259 4.36 -16.05 -8.73
CA TYR A 259 5.41 -16.85 -9.38
C TYR A 259 6.26 -16.02 -10.35
N GLU A 260 7.56 -16.04 -10.09
CA GLU A 260 8.60 -15.45 -10.94
C GLU A 260 8.69 -16.18 -12.30
N ASN A 261 9.03 -15.45 -13.37
CA ASN A 261 9.21 -16.03 -14.71
C ASN A 261 10.67 -16.27 -15.11
N GLY A 262 11.63 -15.85 -14.30
CA GLY A 262 13.07 -15.96 -14.56
C GLY A 262 13.61 -15.05 -15.68
N GLU A 263 12.81 -14.14 -16.24
CA GLU A 263 13.26 -13.27 -17.33
C GLU A 263 14.29 -12.23 -16.84
N PRO A 264 15.27 -11.82 -17.67
CA PRO A 264 16.28 -10.83 -17.26
C PRO A 264 15.68 -9.53 -16.73
N GLN A 265 14.62 -9.02 -17.36
CA GLN A 265 13.95 -7.79 -16.92
C GLN A 265 13.28 -7.96 -15.54
N MET A 266 12.75 -9.15 -15.25
CA MET A 266 12.19 -9.46 -13.94
C MET A 266 13.28 -9.39 -12.86
N LEU A 267 14.46 -9.99 -13.09
CA LEU A 267 15.57 -9.93 -12.15
C LEU A 267 16.03 -8.49 -11.87
N ILE A 268 16.11 -7.65 -12.92
CA ILE A 268 16.44 -6.23 -12.79
C ILE A 268 15.39 -5.50 -11.95
N ASN A 269 14.11 -5.71 -12.25
CA ASN A 269 13.02 -5.04 -11.55
C ASN A 269 12.92 -5.48 -10.08
N LYS A 270 13.08 -6.79 -9.82
CA LYS A 270 13.12 -7.38 -8.48
C LYS A 270 14.22 -6.74 -7.64
N GLU A 271 15.45 -6.69 -8.17
CA GLU A 271 16.59 -6.05 -7.51
C GLU A 271 16.29 -4.59 -7.14
N ARG A 272 15.70 -3.83 -8.07
CA ARG A 272 15.33 -2.43 -7.83
C ARG A 272 14.27 -2.26 -6.73
N VAL A 273 13.30 -3.17 -6.64
CA VAL A 273 12.24 -3.09 -5.62
C VAL A 273 12.76 -3.49 -4.25
N ASP A 274 13.64 -4.48 -4.16
CA ASP A 274 14.18 -5.00 -2.89
C ASP A 274 15.35 -4.17 -2.35
N HIS A 275 16.18 -3.62 -3.24
CA HIS A 275 17.45 -2.98 -2.86
C HIS A 275 17.61 -1.53 -3.36
N GLY A 276 16.65 -1.03 -4.15
CA GLY A 276 16.64 0.36 -4.62
C GLY A 276 17.49 0.60 -5.88
N SER A 277 17.65 1.85 -6.32
CA SER A 277 17.01 3.06 -5.76
C SER A 277 15.50 3.08 -6.04
N TRP A 278 14.74 3.48 -5.02
CA TRP A 278 13.27 3.48 -5.06
C TRP A 278 12.68 4.72 -5.76
N PHE A 279 13.41 5.83 -5.89
CA PHE A 279 12.89 7.06 -6.53
C PHE A 279 12.68 6.93 -8.05
N GLY A 280 13.25 5.92 -8.68
CA GLY A 280 13.05 5.64 -10.11
C GLY A 280 11.99 4.58 -10.42
N LEU A 281 11.29 4.04 -9.42
CA LEU A 281 10.24 3.04 -9.64
C LEU A 281 8.98 3.69 -10.23
N PRO A 282 8.26 3.02 -11.17
CA PRO A 282 7.02 3.53 -11.75
C PRO A 282 5.80 3.27 -10.85
N ASP A 283 5.98 3.39 -9.53
CA ASP A 283 4.94 3.20 -8.51
C ASP A 283 4.27 4.53 -8.12
N VAL A 284 4.92 5.66 -8.41
CA VAL A 284 4.41 7.02 -8.22
C VAL A 284 5.13 8.01 -9.15
N THR A 285 4.41 9.01 -9.69
CA THR A 285 4.95 10.05 -10.56
C THR A 285 4.65 11.49 -10.11
N TYR A 286 3.72 11.71 -9.17
CA TYR A 286 3.49 13.04 -8.61
C TYR A 286 4.73 13.57 -7.86
N ALA A 287 4.94 14.89 -7.80
CA ALA A 287 6.13 15.45 -7.16
C ALA A 287 6.26 15.06 -5.67
N GLU A 288 7.47 14.71 -5.23
CA GLU A 288 7.75 14.42 -3.82
C GLU A 288 7.33 15.59 -2.92
N PRO A 289 6.52 15.36 -1.87
CA PRO A 289 6.23 16.37 -0.87
C PRO A 289 7.48 16.81 -0.10
N GLU A 290 7.63 18.11 0.14
CA GLU A 290 8.79 18.69 0.85
C GLU A 290 8.99 18.11 2.26
N ASN A 291 7.92 17.61 2.88
CA ASN A 291 7.90 17.07 4.24
C ASN A 291 8.09 15.54 4.33
N SER A 292 8.46 14.87 3.24
CA SER A 292 8.62 13.40 3.20
C SER A 292 9.60 12.87 4.27
N ARG A 293 10.71 13.58 4.49
CA ARG A 293 11.72 13.24 5.52
C ARG A 293 11.17 13.46 6.93
N GLN A 294 10.49 14.57 7.15
CA GLN A 294 9.88 14.91 8.44
C GLN A 294 8.79 13.91 8.82
N GLU A 295 7.97 13.46 7.86
CA GLU A 295 7.01 12.38 8.05
C GLU A 295 7.72 11.09 8.48
N ALA A 296 8.69 10.62 7.69
CA ALA A 296 9.42 9.39 7.98
C ALA A 296 10.04 9.43 9.38
N LEU A 297 10.71 10.53 9.73
CA LEU A 297 11.32 10.73 11.03
C LEU A 297 10.28 10.67 12.15
N GLN A 298 9.17 11.40 12.01
CA GLN A 298 8.12 11.45 13.02
C GLN A 298 7.51 10.07 13.28
N LYS A 299 7.28 9.29 12.22
CA LYS A 299 6.72 7.93 12.34
C LYS A 299 7.69 6.99 13.05
N VAL A 300 8.97 7.05 12.72
CA VAL A 300 9.99 6.24 13.40
C VAL A 300 10.08 6.63 14.87
N ILE A 301 10.15 7.92 15.19
CA ILE A 301 10.17 8.41 16.58
C ILE A 301 8.97 7.92 17.37
N LYS A 302 7.76 8.09 16.82
CA LYS A 302 6.50 7.66 17.45
C LYS A 302 6.50 6.17 17.82
N HIS A 303 7.13 5.34 16.99
CA HIS A 303 7.09 3.89 17.13
C HIS A 303 8.44 3.27 17.54
N ARG A 304 9.47 4.08 17.88
CA ARG A 304 10.86 3.62 18.05
C ARG A 304 11.01 2.46 19.03
N ALA A 305 10.31 2.51 20.15
CA ALA A 305 10.41 1.48 21.19
C ALA A 305 9.93 0.12 20.66
N ASN A 306 8.83 0.09 19.91
CA ASN A 306 8.31 -1.12 19.30
C ASN A 306 9.18 -1.58 18.13
N ILE A 307 9.66 -0.64 17.29
CA ILE A 307 10.58 -0.93 16.18
C ILE A 307 11.86 -1.61 16.68
N ILE A 308 12.45 -1.09 17.77
CA ILE A 308 13.65 -1.68 18.39
C ILE A 308 13.32 -3.05 18.99
N LYS A 309 12.21 -3.16 19.73
CA LYS A 309 11.79 -4.39 20.40
C LYS A 309 11.54 -5.56 19.44
N VAL A 310 11.01 -5.31 18.24
CA VAL A 310 10.71 -6.37 17.26
C VAL A 310 11.88 -6.73 16.35
N ASN A 311 12.95 -5.92 16.36
CA ASN A 311 14.15 -6.23 15.60
C ASN A 311 14.86 -7.45 16.22
N PRO A 312 15.29 -8.43 15.42
CA PRO A 312 15.96 -9.63 15.94
C PRO A 312 17.37 -9.38 16.49
N GLU A 313 17.99 -8.25 16.15
CA GLU A 313 19.34 -7.89 16.56
C GLU A 313 19.38 -7.21 17.94
N ASP A 314 20.58 -7.05 18.52
CA ASP A 314 20.76 -6.39 19.81
C ASP A 314 20.15 -4.98 19.84
N HIS A 315 19.38 -4.69 20.89
CA HIS A 315 18.62 -3.44 20.99
C HIS A 315 19.50 -2.20 21.02
N LYS A 316 20.67 -2.25 21.67
CA LYS A 316 21.57 -1.08 21.76
C LYS A 316 22.30 -0.86 20.44
N LEU A 317 22.73 -1.97 19.81
CA LEU A 317 23.33 -1.95 18.48
C LEU A 317 22.38 -1.32 17.47
N PHE A 318 21.12 -1.77 17.45
CA PHE A 318 20.14 -1.27 16.50
C PHE A 318 19.66 0.15 16.82
N ASP A 319 19.50 0.53 18.09
CA ASP A 319 19.17 1.91 18.47
C ASP A 319 20.18 2.91 17.89
N GLU A 320 21.48 2.66 18.08
CA GLU A 320 22.53 3.54 17.56
C GLU A 320 22.56 3.54 16.04
N ALA A 321 22.51 2.37 15.41
CA ALA A 321 22.47 2.26 13.95
C ALA A 321 21.26 2.99 13.34
N LEU A 322 20.09 2.88 13.96
CA LEU A 322 18.87 3.57 13.53
C LEU A 322 19.04 5.08 13.64
N ARG A 323 19.64 5.58 14.73
CA ARG A 323 19.96 7.02 14.85
C ARG A 323 20.97 7.47 13.79
N CYS A 324 21.94 6.64 13.40
CA CYS A 324 22.84 6.93 12.29
C CYS A 324 22.08 7.10 10.97
N ALA A 325 21.14 6.19 10.67
CA ALA A 325 20.29 6.28 9.48
C ALA A 325 19.40 7.54 9.52
N LEU A 326 18.69 7.78 10.62
CA LEU A 326 17.83 8.98 10.74
C LEU A 326 18.64 10.29 10.64
N THR A 327 19.86 10.31 11.20
CA THR A 327 20.78 11.45 11.05
C THR A 327 21.13 11.67 9.58
N ASN A 328 21.53 10.61 8.87
CA ASN A 328 21.82 10.68 7.44
C ASN A 328 20.60 11.16 6.63
N MET A 329 19.41 10.66 6.93
CA MET A 329 18.18 11.05 6.23
C MET A 329 17.92 12.55 6.34
N MET A 330 18.16 13.13 7.53
CA MET A 330 17.84 14.52 7.84
C MET A 330 18.95 15.51 7.44
N THR A 331 20.22 15.15 7.59
CA THR A 331 21.34 16.06 7.32
C THR A 331 21.98 15.83 5.94
N GLY A 332 21.78 14.66 5.34
CA GLY A 332 22.49 14.23 4.14
C GLY A 332 23.92 13.74 4.38
N GLU A 333 24.45 13.97 5.58
CA GLU A 333 25.83 13.60 5.95
C GLU A 333 25.92 12.10 6.29
N ASP A 334 27.05 11.48 5.97
CA ASP A 334 27.27 10.08 6.30
C ASP A 334 27.48 9.93 7.82
N CYS A 335 26.79 8.96 8.42
CA CYS A 335 26.93 8.62 9.82
C CYS A 335 27.25 7.13 9.92
N ALA A 336 28.47 6.80 10.37
CA ALA A 336 28.92 5.42 10.46
C ALA A 336 28.13 4.70 11.58
N PRO A 337 27.40 3.63 11.28
CA PRO A 337 26.76 2.85 12.32
C PRO A 337 27.77 1.91 13.01
N PRO A 338 27.42 1.33 14.16
CA PRO A 338 28.20 0.27 14.77
C PRO A 338 28.51 -0.87 13.79
N PRO A 339 29.71 -1.48 13.83
CA PRO A 339 30.01 -2.65 13.00
C PRO A 339 28.97 -3.76 13.21
N ASN A 340 28.66 -4.49 12.14
CA ASN A 340 27.69 -5.59 12.15
C ASN A 340 26.21 -5.18 12.34
N SER A 341 25.84 -3.92 12.14
CA SER A 341 24.45 -3.45 12.25
C SER A 341 23.64 -3.49 10.93
N ASP A 342 24.26 -3.92 9.84
CA ASP A 342 23.67 -3.98 8.49
C ASP A 342 22.40 -4.84 8.43
N ILE A 343 22.40 -6.00 9.09
CA ILE A 343 21.21 -6.89 9.20
C ILE A 343 20.07 -6.16 9.92
N ALA A 344 20.35 -5.46 11.02
CA ALA A 344 19.34 -4.76 11.82
C ALA A 344 18.64 -3.66 10.99
N LEU A 345 19.43 -2.89 10.24
CA LEU A 345 18.93 -1.82 9.37
C LEU A 345 18.12 -2.36 8.19
N ARG A 346 18.63 -3.39 7.51
CA ARG A 346 17.94 -4.05 6.39
C ARG A 346 16.67 -4.78 6.86
N TYR A 347 16.66 -5.29 8.10
CA TYR A 347 15.45 -5.87 8.69
C TYR A 347 14.30 -4.87 8.75
N LEU A 348 14.56 -3.65 9.23
CA LEU A 348 13.57 -2.56 9.23
C LEU A 348 13.24 -2.11 7.80
N ARG A 349 14.25 -1.92 6.94
CA ARG A 349 14.09 -1.53 5.53
C ARG A 349 13.03 -2.40 4.86
N ASP A 350 13.17 -3.71 4.94
CA ASP A 350 12.30 -4.70 4.29
C ASP A 350 10.88 -4.75 4.87
N ARG A 351 10.67 -4.14 6.04
CA ARG A 351 9.43 -4.26 6.85
C ARG A 351 8.67 -2.95 6.99
N ILE A 352 9.08 -1.90 6.29
CA ILE A 352 8.28 -0.69 6.10
C ILE A 352 7.05 -1.05 5.25
N SER A 353 5.87 -0.69 5.73
CA SER A 353 4.59 -0.94 5.06
C SER A 353 3.94 0.38 4.64
N VAL A 354 3.70 0.54 3.35
CA VAL A 354 2.97 1.70 2.78
C VAL A 354 1.51 1.29 2.53
N PRO A 355 0.50 2.15 2.74
CA PRO A 355 0.54 3.43 3.46
C PRO A 355 0.36 3.28 4.99
N ARG A 356 0.46 2.06 5.55
CA ARG A 356 0.25 1.84 7.00
C ARG A 356 1.14 2.75 7.84
N ASP A 357 2.44 2.72 7.58
CA ASP A 357 3.43 3.40 8.42
C ASP A 357 3.56 4.86 8.03
N MET A 358 3.66 5.13 6.73
CA MET A 358 3.91 6.44 6.15
C MET A 358 3.54 6.47 4.66
N SER A 359 3.54 7.66 4.05
CA SER A 359 3.38 7.85 2.61
C SER A 359 4.51 7.23 1.80
N ILE A 360 4.26 7.02 0.50
CA ILE A 360 5.22 6.39 -0.42
C ILE A 360 6.57 7.11 -0.44
N TYR A 361 6.60 8.44 -0.51
CA TYR A 361 7.86 9.20 -0.54
C TYR A 361 8.61 9.15 0.78
N ALA A 362 7.90 9.22 1.91
CA ALA A 362 8.51 9.05 3.24
C ALA A 362 9.15 7.67 3.38
N ALA A 363 8.46 6.62 2.91
CA ALA A 363 8.99 5.26 2.91
C ALA A 363 10.24 5.13 2.03
N LYS A 364 10.23 5.72 0.82
CA LYS A 364 11.41 5.74 -0.06
C LYS A 364 12.61 6.42 0.61
N ARG A 365 12.42 7.58 1.26
CA ARG A 365 13.49 8.27 2.01
C ARG A 365 14.06 7.42 3.13
N LEU A 366 13.19 6.77 3.90
CA LEU A 366 13.63 5.90 5.00
C LEU A 366 14.39 4.67 4.47
N ARG A 367 13.88 4.01 3.42
CA ARG A 367 14.56 2.86 2.80
C ARG A 367 15.95 3.22 2.27
N GLU A 368 16.08 4.34 1.54
CA GLU A 368 17.37 4.81 1.03
C GLU A 368 18.37 5.05 2.14
N SER A 369 17.95 5.73 3.21
CA SER A 369 18.85 6.03 4.31
C SER A 369 19.25 4.79 5.11
N LEU A 370 18.30 3.89 5.37
CA LEU A 370 18.59 2.60 6.02
C LEU A 370 19.59 1.77 5.19
N GLU A 371 19.41 1.68 3.87
CA GLU A 371 20.34 0.92 3.02
C GLU A 371 21.70 1.59 2.93
N LYS A 372 21.74 2.91 2.74
CA LYS A 372 23.00 3.66 2.68
C LYS A 372 23.81 3.49 3.96
N THR A 373 23.16 3.59 5.12
CA THR A 373 23.81 3.38 6.41
C THR A 373 24.20 1.91 6.61
N ALA A 374 23.37 0.95 6.20
CA ALA A 374 23.71 -0.48 6.29
C ALA A 374 24.96 -0.82 5.47
N ALA A 375 25.10 -0.27 4.27
CA ALA A 375 26.26 -0.46 3.39
C ALA A 375 27.58 0.03 4.00
N LEU A 376 27.55 0.97 4.96
CA LEU A 376 28.73 1.39 5.71
C LEU A 376 29.16 0.35 6.77
N ALA A 377 28.23 -0.49 7.25
CA ALA A 377 28.48 -1.53 8.24
C ALA A 377 28.82 -2.90 7.62
N GLY A 378 28.24 -3.24 6.47
CA GLY A 378 28.46 -4.54 5.81
C GLY A 378 27.46 -4.85 4.68
N ASP A 379 27.65 -6.02 4.05
CA ASP A 379 26.88 -6.50 2.89
C ASP A 379 25.84 -7.59 3.23
N ARG A 380 25.68 -7.95 4.51
CA ARG A 380 24.79 -9.04 4.94
C ARG A 380 23.33 -8.63 4.80
N GLN A 381 22.51 -9.52 4.26
CA GLN A 381 21.08 -9.29 4.07
C GLN A 381 20.25 -9.71 5.29
N SER A 382 19.08 -9.10 5.45
CA SER A 382 18.12 -9.48 6.48
C SER A 382 17.48 -10.84 6.16
N PRO A 383 16.93 -11.56 7.17
CA PRO A 383 16.14 -12.75 6.92
C PRO A 383 14.99 -12.45 5.93
N PRO A 384 14.76 -13.33 4.95
CA PRO A 384 13.78 -13.09 3.89
C PRO A 384 12.37 -12.92 4.45
N ILE A 385 11.56 -12.12 3.77
CA ILE A 385 10.14 -11.95 4.11
C ILE A 385 9.41 -13.29 3.88
N PRO A 386 8.63 -13.79 4.85
CA PRO A 386 7.92 -15.05 4.66
C PRO A 386 6.86 -14.94 3.55
N VAL A 387 6.78 -15.95 2.68
CA VAL A 387 5.87 -15.96 1.51
C VAL A 387 4.48 -16.53 1.86
N ARG A 388 4.39 -17.36 2.90
CA ARG A 388 3.13 -18.03 3.31
C ARG A 388 2.31 -17.25 4.34
N HIS A 389 2.90 -16.22 4.93
CA HIS A 389 2.25 -15.34 5.90
C HIS A 389 3.06 -14.05 6.03
N ARG A 390 2.53 -13.06 6.73
CA ARG A 390 3.20 -11.82 7.13
C ARG A 390 3.12 -11.57 8.64
N ARG A 391 3.26 -12.62 9.44
CA ARG A 391 3.29 -12.51 10.92
C ARG A 391 4.49 -11.72 11.46
N ASP A 392 5.49 -11.44 10.62
CA ASP A 392 6.52 -10.43 10.86
C ASP A 392 5.96 -8.99 10.92
N GLN A 393 4.70 -8.80 10.53
CA GLN A 393 3.95 -7.55 10.56
C GLN A 393 2.76 -7.62 11.52
N ASP A 394 2.81 -8.48 12.54
CA ASP A 394 1.71 -8.60 13.50
C ASP A 394 1.45 -7.25 14.22
N PRO A 395 0.25 -6.65 14.07
CA PRO A 395 -0.05 -5.35 14.66
C PRO A 395 -0.08 -5.39 16.19
N ALA A 396 -0.22 -6.57 16.82
CA ALA A 396 -0.16 -6.71 18.27
C ALA A 396 1.20 -6.29 18.86
N ASN A 397 2.27 -6.33 18.05
CA ASN A 397 3.58 -5.84 18.46
C ASN A 397 3.68 -4.31 18.51
N PHE A 398 2.69 -3.62 17.93
CA PHE A 398 2.67 -2.16 17.79
C PHE A 398 1.49 -1.49 18.49
N THR A 399 0.61 -2.26 19.14
CA THR A 399 -0.39 -1.71 20.07
C THR A 399 0.30 -1.23 21.34
N SER A 400 -0.04 -0.02 21.81
CA SER A 400 0.43 0.47 23.12
C SER A 400 0.02 -0.52 24.21
N LEU A 401 1.00 -1.01 24.98
CA LEU A 401 0.74 -1.67 26.25
C LEU A 401 0.08 -0.71 27.24
#